data_AF-A0A9J5XAP9-F1
#
_entry.id   AF-A0A9J5XAP9-F1
#
_cell.length_a   1.000
_cell.length_b   1.000
_cell.length_c   1.000
_cell.angle_alpha   90.00
_cell.angle_beta   90.00
_cell.angle_gamma   90.00
#
_symmetry.space_group_name_H-M   'P 1'
#
loop_
_entity.id
_entity.type
_entity.pdbx_description
1 polymer ?
#
loop_
_entity_poly.entity_id
_entity_poly.type
_entity_poly.pdbx_seq_one_letter_code
_entity_poly.pdbx_strand_id
1 'polypeptide(L)'
;MVPPIETQVKSPVSQKFSIPPLNERILSSMTRRSVAAHPWHDLEIGPDAPQIFNVVIEISKGSKVKYELDKKTGLIKVDRVLYSSVVYPHNYGFIPRTLCEDSDPLDVLVIMQEPILPGCFLRAKAIGLMPMIDQGEKDDKIIAVCADDPEYKHYADINELPPHRLAEIRRFFEDCILFQNHKS
;
A
#
# COMPACT_ATOMS: atom_id res chain seq x y z
N MET A 1 51.27 4.29 -72.61
CA MET A 1 50.51 3.21 -71.96
C MET A 1 50.81 3.27 -70.48
N VAL A 2 49.84 3.67 -69.68
CA VAL A 2 49.93 3.84 -68.21
C VAL A 2 49.59 2.50 -67.55
N PRO A 3 50.31 2.05 -66.50
CA PRO A 3 50.00 0.79 -65.81
C PRO A 3 48.74 0.92 -64.92
N PRO A 4 48.06 -0.20 -64.59
CA PRO A 4 46.77 -0.17 -63.90
C PRO A 4 46.90 0.18 -62.42
N ILE A 5 45.91 0.91 -61.90
CA ILE A 5 45.72 1.18 -60.47
C ILE A 5 45.07 -0.06 -59.84
N GLU A 6 45.79 -0.76 -58.96
CA GLU A 6 45.21 -1.82 -58.11
C GLU A 6 44.43 -1.20 -56.95
N THR A 7 43.10 -1.35 -57.00
CA THR A 7 42.21 -1.00 -55.89
C THR A 7 42.28 -2.09 -54.81
N GLN A 8 42.72 -1.69 -53.61
CA GLN A 8 42.79 -2.57 -52.43
C GLN A 8 41.42 -3.13 -52.04
N VAL A 9 41.26 -4.45 -52.08
CA VAL A 9 40.14 -5.16 -51.45
C VAL A 9 40.54 -5.48 -50.01
N LYS A 10 40.02 -4.74 -49.03
CA LYS A 10 40.12 -5.10 -47.61
C LYS A 10 39.21 -6.30 -47.34
N SER A 11 39.79 -7.38 -46.83
CA SER A 11 39.07 -8.54 -46.33
C SER A 11 38.32 -8.20 -45.03
N PRO A 12 37.10 -8.72 -44.80
CA PRO A 12 36.40 -8.50 -43.54
C PRO A 12 37.02 -9.38 -42.45
N VAL A 13 37.65 -8.75 -41.45
CA VAL A 13 38.13 -9.43 -40.24
C VAL A 13 36.91 -9.88 -39.44
N SER A 14 36.68 -11.19 -39.35
CA SER A 14 35.65 -11.78 -38.48
C SER A 14 36.09 -11.63 -37.02
N GLN A 15 35.60 -10.61 -36.34
CA GLN A 15 35.72 -10.49 -34.88
C GLN A 15 34.78 -11.51 -34.23
N LYS A 16 35.35 -12.61 -33.72
CA LYS A 16 34.67 -13.51 -32.78
C LYS A 16 34.48 -12.74 -31.47
N PHE A 17 33.29 -12.18 -31.25
CA PHE A 17 32.89 -11.70 -29.93
C PHE A 17 32.72 -12.91 -29.02
N SER A 18 33.65 -13.11 -28.08
CA SER A 18 33.48 -14.04 -26.98
C SER A 18 32.40 -13.50 -26.05
N ILE A 19 31.24 -14.16 -26.02
CA ILE A 19 30.20 -13.90 -25.02
C ILE A 19 30.85 -14.12 -23.64
N PRO A 20 30.87 -13.13 -22.73
CA PRO A 20 31.39 -13.35 -21.38
C PRO A 20 30.58 -14.47 -20.72
N PRO A 21 31.21 -15.41 -20.00
CA PRO A 21 30.45 -16.39 -19.22
C PRO A 21 29.57 -15.60 -18.24
N LEU A 22 28.26 -15.86 -18.29
CA LEU A 22 27.30 -15.28 -17.36
C LEU A 22 27.79 -15.54 -15.93
N ASN A 23 28.18 -14.48 -15.23
CA ASN A 23 28.61 -14.57 -13.84
C ASN A 23 27.55 -15.33 -13.03
N GLU A 24 27.95 -16.24 -12.14
CA GLU A 24 27.03 -17.00 -11.26
C GLU A 24 26.04 -16.09 -10.50
N ARG A 25 26.41 -14.83 -10.27
CA ARG A 25 25.56 -13.78 -9.71
C ARG A 25 24.32 -13.51 -10.56
N ILE A 26 24.47 -13.50 -11.89
CA ILE A 26 23.37 -13.33 -12.85
C ILE A 26 22.48 -14.58 -12.84
N LEU A 27 23.07 -15.78 -12.85
CA LEU A 27 22.31 -17.03 -12.73
C LEU A 27 21.53 -17.10 -11.40
N SER A 28 22.13 -16.67 -10.28
CA SER A 28 21.47 -16.60 -8.97
C SER A 28 20.31 -15.60 -8.95
N SER A 29 20.42 -14.49 -9.69
CA SER A 29 19.35 -13.51 -9.85
C SER A 29 18.20 -14.02 -10.72
N MET A 30 18.47 -14.97 -11.62
CA MET A 30 17.45 -15.62 -12.46
C MET A 30 16.77 -16.80 -11.77
N THR A 31 17.35 -17.36 -10.70
CA THR A 31 16.76 -18.48 -9.95
C THR A 31 15.78 -18.04 -8.86
N ARG A 32 15.89 -16.80 -8.39
CA ARG A 32 14.80 -16.17 -7.65
C ARG A 32 13.81 -15.66 -8.67
N ARG A 33 12.70 -16.37 -8.89
CA ARG A 33 11.50 -15.70 -9.39
C ARG A 33 11.27 -14.51 -8.47
N SER A 34 11.51 -13.31 -8.97
CA SER A 34 11.03 -12.07 -8.38
C SER A 34 9.50 -12.10 -8.52
N VAL A 35 8.84 -12.97 -7.76
CA VAL A 35 7.42 -12.82 -7.49
C VAL A 35 7.33 -11.49 -6.75
N ALA A 36 6.55 -10.55 -7.28
CA ALA A 36 6.29 -9.31 -6.59
C ALA A 36 5.81 -9.64 -5.18
N ALA A 37 6.41 -9.00 -4.17
CA ALA A 37 6.10 -9.28 -2.78
C ALA A 37 4.61 -9.03 -2.52
N HIS A 38 3.93 -9.99 -1.90
CA HIS A 38 2.52 -9.91 -1.55
C HIS A 38 2.35 -8.98 -0.33
N PRO A 39 1.67 -7.82 -0.44
CA PRO A 39 1.62 -6.82 0.62
C PRO A 39 1.07 -7.33 1.95
N TRP A 40 0.17 -8.31 1.94
CA TRP A 40 -0.39 -8.88 3.16
C TRP A 40 0.47 -9.99 3.79
N HIS A 41 1.19 -10.78 3.00
CA HIS A 41 1.88 -11.97 3.51
C HIS A 41 3.38 -11.76 3.67
N ASP A 42 3.99 -11.01 2.76
CA ASP A 42 5.44 -10.85 2.70
C ASP A 42 5.92 -9.66 3.53
N LEU A 43 5.11 -8.62 3.72
CA LEU A 43 5.43 -7.49 4.59
C LEU A 43 5.29 -7.88 6.06
N GLU A 44 6.30 -7.59 6.87
CA GLU A 44 6.25 -7.81 8.31
C GLU A 44 5.39 -6.74 9.00
N ILE A 45 4.75 -7.11 10.12
CA ILE A 45 3.98 -6.15 10.94
C ILE A 45 4.87 -5.00 11.43
N GLY A 46 6.17 -5.25 11.63
CA GLY A 46 7.13 -4.29 12.16
C GLY A 46 7.64 -4.70 13.54
N PRO A 47 8.88 -4.32 13.89
CA PRO A 47 9.55 -4.79 15.11
C PRO A 47 8.96 -4.21 16.40
N ASP A 48 8.28 -3.07 16.32
CA ASP A 48 7.74 -2.32 17.46
C ASP A 48 6.23 -2.58 17.68
N ALA A 49 5.69 -3.61 17.04
CA ALA A 49 4.30 -3.99 17.18
C ALA A 49 4.01 -4.54 18.60
N PRO A 50 2.84 -4.29 19.19
CA PRO A 50 1.65 -3.67 18.59
C PRO A 50 1.59 -2.14 18.67
N GLN A 51 2.52 -1.46 19.36
CA GLN A 51 2.48 0.00 19.52
C GLN A 51 2.72 0.74 18.21
N ILE A 52 3.72 0.33 17.44
CA ILE A 52 4.04 0.88 16.12
C ILE A 52 4.10 -0.27 15.12
N PHE A 53 3.33 -0.18 14.05
CA PHE A 53 3.22 -1.22 13.03
C PHE A 53 3.20 -0.62 11.63
N ASN A 54 3.52 -1.45 10.65
CA ASN A 54 3.40 -1.14 9.25
C ASN A 54 1.93 -1.19 8.84
N VAL A 55 1.52 -0.24 8.00
CA VAL A 55 0.18 -0.19 7.40
C VAL A 55 0.35 -0.05 5.90
N VAL A 56 -0.31 -0.91 5.13
CA VAL A 56 -0.38 -0.78 3.67
C VAL A 56 -1.61 0.07 3.35
N ILE A 57 -1.41 1.20 2.67
CA ILE A 57 -2.48 2.13 2.33
C ILE A 57 -3.24 1.64 1.11
N GLU A 58 -4.56 1.57 1.23
CA GLU A 58 -5.46 1.26 0.12
C GLU A 58 -6.11 2.53 -0.41
N ILE A 59 -6.53 3.44 0.48
CA ILE A 59 -7.31 4.61 0.09
C ILE A 59 -6.61 5.86 0.60
N SER A 60 -6.24 6.74 -0.34
CA SER A 60 -5.67 8.04 -0.02
C SER A 60 -6.70 8.95 0.65
N LYS A 61 -6.24 9.76 1.59
CA LYS A 61 -6.98 10.91 2.11
C LYS A 61 -7.54 11.77 0.95
N GLY A 62 -8.81 12.14 1.06
CA GLY A 62 -9.57 12.92 0.08
C GLY A 62 -10.10 12.11 -1.10
N SER A 63 -9.77 10.83 -1.22
CA SER A 63 -10.23 9.99 -2.34
C SER A 63 -11.70 9.58 -2.17
N LYS A 64 -12.40 9.48 -3.31
CA LYS A 64 -13.70 8.79 -3.44
C LYS A 64 -13.56 7.38 -4.00
N VAL A 65 -12.38 6.99 -4.47
CA VAL A 65 -12.14 5.67 -5.04
C VAL A 65 -11.82 4.74 -3.89
N LYS A 66 -12.69 3.76 -3.68
CA LYS A 66 -12.43 2.65 -2.75
C LYS A 66 -11.58 1.63 -3.49
N TYR A 67 -10.32 1.55 -3.12
CA TYR A 67 -9.44 0.47 -3.51
C TYR A 67 -9.50 -0.64 -2.45
N GLU A 68 -9.16 -1.85 -2.87
CA GLU A 68 -9.07 -3.03 -2.01
C GLU A 68 -7.85 -3.86 -2.43
N LEU A 69 -7.25 -4.56 -1.48
CA LEU A 69 -6.31 -5.63 -1.77
C LEU A 69 -7.03 -6.82 -2.40
N ASP A 70 -6.66 -7.20 -3.62
CA ASP A 70 -7.01 -8.51 -4.15
C ASP A 70 -6.10 -9.58 -3.52
N LYS A 71 -6.60 -10.23 -2.46
CA LYS A 71 -5.91 -11.27 -1.67
C LYS A 71 -5.28 -12.40 -2.50
N LYS A 72 -5.79 -12.66 -3.72
CA LYS A 72 -5.26 -13.72 -4.58
C LYS A 72 -4.01 -13.30 -5.32
N THR A 73 -3.94 -12.04 -5.75
CA THR A 73 -2.87 -11.52 -6.60
C THR A 73 -1.88 -10.64 -5.83
N GLY A 74 -2.27 -10.13 -4.67
CA GLY A 74 -1.51 -9.14 -3.90
C GLY A 74 -1.54 -7.74 -4.51
N LEU A 75 -2.39 -7.49 -5.51
CA LEU A 75 -2.48 -6.21 -6.18
C LEU A 75 -3.61 -5.36 -5.59
N ILE A 76 -3.42 -4.04 -5.64
CA ILE A 76 -4.49 -3.09 -5.31
C ILE A 76 -5.45 -2.98 -6.49
N LYS A 77 -6.72 -3.27 -6.23
CA LYS A 77 -7.81 -3.26 -7.20
C LYS A 77 -8.81 -2.17 -6.84
N VAL A 78 -9.43 -1.56 -7.84
CA VAL A 78 -10.58 -0.67 -7.62
C VAL A 78 -11.80 -1.54 -7.30
N ASP A 79 -12.36 -1.39 -6.09
CA ASP A 79 -13.65 -1.98 -5.70
C ASP A 79 -14.78 -1.16 -6.34
N ARG A 80 -14.84 0.14 -6.01
CA ARG A 80 -15.86 1.07 -6.53
C ARG A 80 -15.47 2.53 -6.37
N VAL A 81 -16.20 3.42 -7.04
CA VAL A 81 -16.17 4.86 -6.79
C VAL A 81 -17.39 5.23 -5.93
N LEU A 82 -17.18 5.93 -4.82
CA LEU A 82 -18.24 6.40 -3.95
C LEU A 82 -19.10 7.43 -4.69
N TYR A 83 -20.40 7.16 -4.78
CA TYR A 83 -21.36 8.04 -5.44
C TYR A 83 -21.68 9.30 -4.60
N SER A 84 -21.61 9.19 -3.28
CA SER A 84 -21.93 10.29 -2.38
C SER A 84 -20.86 11.40 -2.41
N SER A 85 -21.18 12.53 -1.79
CA SER A 85 -20.20 13.61 -1.56
C SER A 85 -19.14 13.24 -0.51
N VAL A 86 -19.22 12.05 0.07
CA VAL A 86 -18.31 11.58 1.11
C VAL A 86 -16.95 11.23 0.49
N VAL A 87 -15.88 11.68 1.15
CA VAL A 87 -14.48 11.38 0.85
C VAL A 87 -13.82 10.83 2.10
N TYR A 88 -12.80 9.99 1.95
CA TYR A 88 -12.03 9.51 3.11
C TYR A 88 -11.29 10.68 3.76
N PRO A 89 -11.55 11.04 5.03
CA PRO A 89 -10.92 12.20 5.66
C PRO A 89 -9.43 11.99 5.96
N HIS A 90 -9.01 10.72 6.03
CA HIS A 90 -7.65 10.29 6.34
C HIS A 90 -7.26 9.08 5.48
N ASN A 91 -5.98 8.70 5.49
CA ASN A 91 -5.52 7.54 4.73
C ASN A 91 -6.08 6.27 5.39
N TYR A 92 -6.52 5.32 4.58
CA TYR A 92 -7.10 4.06 5.04
C TYR A 92 -6.32 2.89 4.47
N GLY A 93 -6.15 1.85 5.26
CA GLY A 93 -5.42 0.66 4.85
C GLY A 93 -5.52 -0.44 5.89
N PHE A 94 -4.62 -1.41 5.79
CA PHE A 94 -4.64 -2.60 6.62
C PHE A 94 -3.28 -2.94 7.22
N ILE A 95 -3.29 -3.71 8.31
CA ILE A 95 -2.08 -4.25 8.94
C ILE A 95 -1.71 -5.58 8.24
N PRO A 96 -0.50 -5.70 7.67
CA PRO A 96 -0.06 -6.94 7.04
C PRO A 96 0.00 -8.07 8.08
N ARG A 97 -0.08 -9.33 7.65
CA ARG A 97 -0.02 -10.53 8.50
C ARG A 97 -0.99 -10.55 9.70
N THR A 98 -2.10 -9.84 9.61
CA THR A 98 -3.24 -9.94 10.55
C THR A 98 -4.42 -10.64 9.88
N LEU A 99 -5.30 -11.21 10.69
CA LEU A 99 -6.51 -11.91 10.24
C LEU A 99 -7.62 -11.69 11.28
N CYS A 100 -8.72 -11.09 10.85
CA CYS A 100 -9.95 -10.91 11.59
C CYS A 100 -10.91 -12.10 11.41
N GLU A 101 -12.01 -12.11 12.15
CA GLU A 101 -13.02 -13.18 12.12
C GLU A 101 -13.70 -13.31 10.74
N ASP A 102 -13.75 -12.21 9.98
CA ASP A 102 -14.24 -12.10 8.60
C ASP A 102 -13.23 -12.56 7.52
N SER A 103 -12.06 -13.04 7.95
CA SER A 103 -10.95 -13.42 7.07
C SER A 103 -10.29 -12.26 6.32
N ASP A 104 -10.47 -11.01 6.77
CA ASP A 104 -9.77 -9.82 6.29
C ASP A 104 -8.64 -9.39 7.25
N PRO A 105 -7.63 -8.65 6.76
CA PRO A 105 -6.67 -8.02 7.65
C PRO A 105 -7.32 -6.91 8.49
N LEU A 106 -6.72 -6.60 9.64
CA LEU A 106 -7.19 -5.52 10.51
C LEU A 106 -7.10 -4.16 9.79
N ASP A 107 -8.22 -3.45 9.78
CA ASP A 107 -8.37 -2.12 9.20
C ASP A 107 -7.80 -1.01 10.09
N VAL A 108 -7.20 -0.01 9.43
CA VAL A 108 -6.57 1.13 10.09
C VAL A 108 -6.87 2.42 9.35
N LEU A 109 -7.34 3.42 10.09
CA LEU A 109 -7.38 4.82 9.64
C LEU A 109 -6.13 5.55 10.17
N VAL A 110 -5.28 6.02 9.25
CA VAL A 110 -4.03 6.71 9.57
C VAL A 110 -4.16 8.22 9.37
N ILE A 111 -4.07 8.94 10.49
CA ILE A 111 -4.09 10.40 10.54
C ILE A 111 -2.68 10.94 10.26
N MET A 112 -2.59 11.80 9.25
CA MET A 112 -1.37 12.53 8.89
C MET A 112 -1.70 13.74 8.00
N GLN A 113 -0.68 14.57 7.72
CA GLN A 113 -0.80 15.76 6.89
C GLN A 113 -1.17 15.42 5.44
N GLU A 114 -0.40 14.53 4.81
CA GLU A 114 -0.44 14.29 3.36
C GLU A 114 -1.22 13.02 2.97
N PRO A 115 -1.87 13.00 1.79
CA PRO A 115 -2.40 11.78 1.20
C PRO A 115 -1.26 10.85 0.76
N ILE A 116 -1.45 9.55 0.98
CA ILE A 116 -0.50 8.51 0.56
C ILE A 116 -1.11 7.70 -0.57
N LEU A 117 -0.28 7.36 -1.56
CA LEU A 117 -0.72 6.60 -2.72
C LEU A 117 -1.12 5.16 -2.34
N PRO A 118 -2.14 4.59 -2.98
CA PRO A 118 -2.51 3.18 -2.78
C PRO A 118 -1.35 2.23 -3.09
N GLY A 119 -1.16 1.23 -2.24
CA GLY A 119 -0.09 0.23 -2.32
C GLY A 119 1.22 0.65 -1.65
N CYS A 120 1.36 1.92 -1.22
CA CYS A 120 2.46 2.32 -0.36
C CYS A 120 2.22 1.85 1.08
N PHE A 121 3.29 1.61 1.83
CA PHE A 121 3.19 1.35 3.27
C PHE A 121 3.92 2.42 4.09
N LEU A 122 3.51 2.58 5.33
CA LEU A 122 4.08 3.51 6.30
C LEU A 122 4.09 2.91 7.70
N ARG A 123 4.81 3.54 8.64
CA ARG A 123 4.73 3.18 10.06
C ARG A 123 3.65 4.02 10.75
N ALA A 124 2.74 3.35 11.43
CA ALA A 124 1.65 3.96 12.17
C ALA A 124 1.74 3.61 13.65
N LYS A 125 1.36 4.55 14.52
CA LYS A 125 1.25 4.36 15.96
C LYS A 125 -0.23 4.36 16.34
N ALA A 126 -0.71 3.28 16.95
CA ALA A 126 -2.09 3.22 17.42
C ALA A 126 -2.34 4.24 18.55
N ILE A 127 -3.47 4.95 18.46
CA ILE A 127 -3.90 5.93 19.45
C ILE A 127 -5.34 5.70 19.93
N GLY A 128 -6.09 4.81 19.26
CA GLY A 128 -7.44 4.47 19.67
C GLY A 128 -8.05 3.35 18.86
N LEU A 129 -9.22 2.92 19.32
CA LEU A 129 -10.10 1.98 18.64
C LEU A 129 -11.44 2.65 18.44
N MET A 130 -12.04 2.42 17.28
CA MET A 130 -13.39 2.86 16.98
C MET A 130 -14.27 1.62 16.82
N PRO A 131 -15.12 1.31 17.81
CA PRO A 131 -16.01 0.17 17.74
C PRO A 131 -17.04 0.37 16.63
N MET A 132 -17.19 -0.65 15.80
CA MET A 132 -18.09 -0.60 14.66
C MET A 132 -18.83 -1.93 14.51
N ILE A 133 -20.08 -1.84 14.04
CA ILE A 133 -20.89 -3.00 13.70
C ILE A 133 -21.21 -2.88 12.22
N ASP A 134 -20.65 -3.78 11.41
CA ASP A 134 -20.98 -3.90 9.98
C ASP A 134 -21.78 -5.18 9.76
N GLN A 135 -22.98 -5.06 9.18
CA GLN A 135 -23.89 -6.18 8.90
C GLN A 135 -24.19 -7.12 10.08
N GLY A 136 -24.08 -6.62 11.31
CA GLY A 136 -24.30 -7.39 12.55
C GLY A 136 -23.06 -8.09 13.09
N GLU A 137 -21.92 -7.99 12.39
CA GLU A 137 -20.62 -8.46 12.84
C GLU A 137 -19.79 -7.30 13.40
N LYS A 138 -18.89 -7.62 14.32
CA LYS A 138 -18.06 -6.64 15.00
C LYS A 138 -16.83 -6.35 14.14
N ASP A 139 -16.75 -5.13 13.62
CA ASP A 139 -15.69 -4.66 12.70
C ASP A 139 -14.98 -3.46 13.34
N ASP A 140 -14.23 -3.71 14.42
CA ASP A 140 -13.50 -2.66 15.12
C ASP A 140 -12.38 -2.11 14.23
N LYS A 141 -12.33 -0.78 14.10
CA LYS A 141 -11.29 -0.11 13.28
C LYS A 141 -10.25 0.54 14.16
N ILE A 142 -8.97 0.34 13.83
CA ILE A 142 -7.85 0.96 14.54
C ILE A 142 -7.70 2.41 14.06
N ILE A 143 -7.56 3.34 15.00
CA ILE A 143 -7.21 4.73 14.71
C ILE A 143 -5.73 4.92 15.08
N ALA A 144 -4.95 5.37 14.12
CA ALA A 144 -3.51 5.53 14.26
C ALA A 144 -3.04 6.87 13.69
N VAL A 145 -1.85 7.31 14.12
CA VAL A 145 -1.12 8.44 13.53
C VAL A 145 0.11 7.94 12.79
N CYS A 146 0.54 8.65 11.76
CA CYS A 146 1.82 8.34 11.13
C CYS A 146 2.97 8.57 12.13
N ALA A 147 3.78 7.54 12.39
CA ALA A 147 4.88 7.60 13.36
C ALA A 147 6.03 8.52 12.89
N ASP A 148 6.09 8.79 11.59
CA ASP A 148 7.12 9.58 10.92
C ASP A 148 6.66 11.01 10.59
N ASP A 149 5.39 11.36 10.85
CA ASP A 149 4.85 12.70 10.63
C ASP A 149 5.11 13.61 11.85
N PRO A 150 5.92 14.68 11.74
CA PRO A 150 6.22 15.58 12.86
C PRO A 150 4.99 16.21 13.51
N GLU A 151 3.93 16.45 12.73
CA GLU A 151 2.70 17.08 13.20
C GLU A 151 1.86 16.14 14.07
N TYR A 152 1.93 14.83 13.84
CA TYR A 152 1.02 13.88 14.50
C TYR A 152 1.72 12.85 15.39
N LYS A 153 3.03 12.62 15.22
CA LYS A 153 3.78 11.58 15.96
C LYS A 153 3.73 11.73 17.48
N HIS A 154 3.42 12.91 18.00
CA HIS A 154 3.38 13.20 19.42
C HIS A 154 2.09 12.73 20.11
N TYR A 155 0.99 12.58 19.36
CA TYR A 155 -0.28 12.10 19.92
C TYR A 155 -0.18 10.65 20.40
N ALA A 156 -0.57 10.37 21.63
CA ALA A 156 -0.54 9.04 22.22
C ALA A 156 -1.94 8.45 22.43
N ASP A 157 -2.96 9.29 22.52
CA ASP A 157 -4.34 8.90 22.76
C ASP A 157 -5.29 9.67 21.84
N ILE A 158 -6.35 9.02 21.38
CA ILE A 158 -7.36 9.61 20.50
C ILE A 158 -8.02 10.85 21.10
N ASN A 159 -8.12 10.95 22.43
CA ASN A 159 -8.71 12.09 23.12
C ASN A 159 -7.82 13.35 23.08
N GLU A 160 -6.55 13.23 22.69
CA GLU A 160 -5.64 14.37 22.51
C GLU A 160 -5.90 15.09 21.18
N LEU A 161 -6.61 14.46 20.24
CA LEU A 161 -6.96 15.08 18.97
C LEU A 161 -7.99 16.21 19.17
N PRO A 162 -7.95 17.25 18.32
CA PRO A 162 -8.96 18.30 18.35
C PRO A 162 -10.39 17.70 18.25
N PRO A 163 -11.35 18.13 19.09
CA PRO A 163 -12.70 17.55 19.12
C PRO A 163 -13.40 17.50 17.76
N HIS A 164 -13.14 18.50 16.92
CA HIS A 164 -13.68 18.55 15.56
C HIS A 164 -13.18 17.41 14.66
N ARG A 165 -11.92 16.97 14.81
CA ARG A 165 -11.36 15.82 14.07
C ARG A 165 -12.04 14.52 14.45
N LEU A 166 -12.30 14.32 15.74
CA LEU A 166 -13.03 13.15 16.22
C LEU A 166 -14.46 13.11 15.68
N ALA A 167 -15.12 14.26 15.62
CA ALA A 167 -16.46 14.38 15.04
C ALA A 167 -16.45 14.07 13.52
N GLU A 168 -15.45 14.55 12.78
CA GLU A 168 -15.27 14.26 11.35
C GLU A 168 -15.09 12.75 11.08
N ILE A 169 -14.21 12.09 11.84
CA ILE A 169 -13.97 10.64 11.73
C ILE A 169 -15.25 9.86 12.02
N ARG A 170 -15.92 10.16 13.14
CA ARG A 170 -17.16 9.49 13.53
C ARG A 170 -18.23 9.65 12.43
N ARG A 171 -18.40 10.89 11.94
CA ARG A 171 -19.41 11.18 10.92
C ARG A 171 -19.13 10.44 9.61
N PHE A 172 -17.87 10.37 9.20
CA PHE A 172 -17.46 9.64 8.01
C PHE A 172 -17.91 8.18 8.06
N PHE A 173 -17.64 7.48 9.16
CA PHE A 173 -18.01 6.07 9.29
C PHE A 173 -19.52 5.87 9.43
N GLU A 174 -20.22 6.73 10.17
CA GLU A 174 -21.69 6.71 10.22
C GLU A 174 -22.30 6.81 8.81
N ASP A 175 -21.84 7.77 8.00
CA ASP A 175 -22.34 7.97 6.64
C ASP A 175 -21.94 6.81 5.72
N CYS A 176 -20.68 6.36 5.74
CA CYS A 176 -20.21 5.26 4.90
C CYS A 176 -20.92 3.93 5.19
N ILE A 177 -21.13 3.58 6.47
CA ILE A 177 -21.86 2.36 6.85
C ILE A 177 -23.33 2.43 6.41
N LEU A 178 -24.00 3.57 6.65
CA LEU A 178 -25.39 3.76 6.23
C LEU A 178 -25.55 3.59 4.72
N PHE A 179 -24.58 4.07 3.92
CA PHE A 179 -24.62 3.90 2.47
C PHE A 179 -24.34 2.46 2.00
N GLN A 180 -23.57 1.65 2.75
CA GLN A 180 -23.37 0.23 2.40
C GLN A 180 -24.65 -0.61 2.61
N ASN A 181 -25.48 -0.26 3.59
CA ASN A 181 -26.69 -0.99 3.95
C ASN A 181 -27.88 -0.86 2.96
N HIS A 182 -27.77 -0.04 1.92
CA HIS A 182 -28.85 0.17 0.94
C HIS A 182 -28.75 -0.70 -0.33
N LYS A 183 -27.97 -1.80 -0.32
CA LYS A 183 -28.11 -2.86 -1.34
C LYS A 183 -29.09 -3.93 -0.84
N SER A 184 -30.36 -3.77 -1.19
CA SER A 184 -31.39 -4.83 -1.20
C SER A 184 -31.71 -5.22 -2.64
#